data_AF-A0A7S1C423-F1
#
_entry.id   AF-A0A7S1C423-F1
#
_cell.length_a   1.000
_cell.length_b   1.000
_cell.length_c   1.000
_cell.angle_alpha   90.00
_cell.angle_beta   90.00
_cell.angle_gamma   90.00
#
_symmetry.space_group_name_H-M   'P 1'
#
loop_
_entity.id
_entity.type
_entity.pdbx_description
1 polymer ?
#
loop_
_entity_poly.entity_id
_entity_poly.type
_entity_poly.pdbx_seq_one_letter_code
_entity_poly.pdbx_strand_id
1 'polypeptide(L)'
;GADWVELDVHATKDGVLVVTHDVEFSHCTDVGDATIHPEFASKLTTKHAPCKDGEEDELTGYWVSDFTLEEAKRLTVLIQHGRMSFTGATSALGTSNLDNP
;
A
#
# COMPACT_ATOMS: atom_id res chain seq x y z
N GLY A 1 15.31 4.46 28.45
CA GLY A 1 15.69 4.57 27.02
C GLY A 1 15.68 3.17 26.44
N ALA A 2 15.49 3.04 25.14
CA ALA A 2 15.65 1.74 24.47
C ALA A 2 17.15 1.43 24.28
N ASP A 3 17.53 0.16 24.41
CA ASP A 3 18.90 -0.33 24.18
C ASP A 3 19.20 -0.52 22.69
N TRP A 4 18.18 -0.88 21.91
CA TRP A 4 18.25 -1.10 20.47
C TRP A 4 16.98 -0.58 19.77
N VAL A 5 17.15 -0.15 18.52
CA VAL A 5 16.06 0.19 17.61
C VAL A 5 16.28 -0.60 16.34
N GLU A 6 15.38 -1.50 16.05
CA GLU A 6 15.35 -2.28 14.81
C GLU A 6 14.50 -1.51 13.78
N LEU A 7 14.91 -1.60 12.50
CA LEU A 7 14.32 -0.83 11.41
C LEU A 7 14.27 -1.70 10.16
N ASP A 8 13.07 -1.86 9.62
CA ASP A 8 12.86 -2.32 8.27
C ASP A 8 13.23 -1.21 7.26
N VAL A 9 13.94 -1.57 6.19
CA VAL A 9 14.37 -0.62 5.16
C VAL A 9 14.12 -1.12 3.75
N HIS A 10 13.70 -0.21 2.88
CA HIS A 10 13.51 -0.46 1.46
C HIS A 10 14.12 0.65 0.60
N ALA A 11 14.49 0.33 -0.64
CA ALA A 11 15.08 1.28 -1.57
C ALA A 11 14.03 1.93 -2.47
N THR A 12 14.10 3.25 -2.56
CA THR A 12 13.35 4.08 -3.52
C THR A 12 13.93 3.95 -4.94
N LYS A 13 13.21 4.45 -5.93
CA LYS A 13 13.60 4.47 -7.35
C LYS A 13 14.95 5.14 -7.59
N ASP A 14 15.25 6.19 -6.84
CA ASP A 14 16.50 6.96 -6.90
C ASP A 14 17.57 6.42 -5.94
N GLY A 15 17.38 5.21 -5.39
CA GLY A 15 18.39 4.47 -4.64
C GLY A 15 18.56 4.92 -3.19
N VAL A 16 17.63 5.72 -2.66
CA VAL A 16 17.65 6.15 -1.25
C VAL A 16 16.91 5.14 -0.38
N LEU A 17 17.48 4.79 0.77
CA LEU A 17 16.82 3.92 1.75
C LEU A 17 15.78 4.70 2.56
N VAL A 18 14.58 4.14 2.65
CA VAL A 18 13.49 4.63 3.49
C VAL A 18 13.12 3.57 4.52
N VAL A 19 12.70 4.01 5.70
CA VAL A 19 12.27 3.12 6.79
C VAL A 19 10.77 2.87 6.66
N THR A 20 10.38 1.63 6.41
CA THR A 20 8.99 1.16 6.35
C THR A 20 9.00 -0.36 6.43
N HIS A 21 8.00 -0.95 7.09
CA HIS A 21 7.83 -2.40 7.18
C HIS A 21 7.32 -3.00 5.87
N ASP A 22 6.47 -2.26 5.15
CA ASP A 22 5.83 -2.72 3.93
C ASP A 22 6.59 -2.22 2.69
N VAL A 23 6.73 -3.09 1.69
CA VAL A 23 7.29 -2.78 0.35
C VAL A 23 6.35 -1.95 -0.53
N GLU A 24 5.14 -1.71 -0.05
CA GLU A 24 4.01 -1.10 -0.74
C GLU A 24 3.33 -0.10 0.22
N PHE A 25 2.97 1.09 -0.28
CA PHE A 25 2.57 2.24 0.54
C PHE A 25 1.06 2.35 0.84
N SER A 26 0.19 1.61 0.16
CA SER A 26 -1.28 1.76 0.29
C SER A 26 -1.80 1.45 1.69
N HIS A 27 -1.14 0.57 2.44
CA HIS A 27 -1.64 0.10 3.73
C HIS A 27 -1.44 1.08 4.88
N CYS A 28 -0.48 1.99 4.75
CA CYS A 28 -0.05 2.87 5.83
C CYS A 28 0.18 4.32 5.39
N THR A 29 -0.24 4.70 4.19
CA THR A 29 -0.16 6.08 3.71
C THR A 29 -1.44 6.54 3.02
N ASP A 30 -1.52 7.82 2.70
CA ASP A 30 -2.61 8.43 1.94
C ASP A 30 -2.43 8.37 0.41
N VAL A 31 -1.44 7.62 -0.10
CA VAL A 31 -1.08 7.54 -1.54
C VAL A 31 -2.26 7.18 -2.46
N GLY A 32 -3.22 6.39 -1.96
CA GLY A 32 -4.40 5.97 -2.71
C GLY A 32 -5.54 6.99 -2.77
N ASP A 33 -5.46 8.09 -2.01
CA ASP A 33 -6.48 9.13 -2.01
C ASP A 33 -6.27 10.09 -3.20
N ALA A 34 -7.01 9.86 -4.29
CA ALA A 34 -6.93 10.68 -5.50
C ALA A 34 -7.39 12.14 -5.30
N THR A 35 -8.05 12.47 -4.18
CA THR A 35 -8.39 13.87 -3.84
C THR A 35 -7.20 14.62 -3.26
N ILE A 36 -6.23 13.90 -2.70
CA ILE A 36 -4.99 14.43 -2.11
C ILE A 36 -3.83 14.28 -3.12
N HIS A 37 -3.72 13.12 -3.77
CA HIS A 37 -2.60 12.75 -4.64
C HIS A 37 -3.04 12.28 -6.04
N PRO A 38 -3.72 13.13 -6.83
CA PRO A 38 -4.10 12.78 -8.20
C PRO A 38 -2.89 12.46 -9.10
N GLU A 39 -1.72 13.04 -8.82
CA GLU A 39 -0.48 12.82 -9.56
C GLU A 39 0.06 11.38 -9.47
N PHE A 40 -0.28 10.66 -8.39
CA PHE A 40 0.23 9.31 -8.17
C PHE A 40 -0.63 8.22 -8.79
N ALA A 41 -1.80 8.53 -9.36
CA ALA A 41 -2.66 7.53 -10.01
C ALA A 41 -1.93 6.70 -11.09
N SER A 42 -0.94 7.29 -11.78
CA SER A 42 -0.13 6.62 -12.80
C SER A 42 0.92 5.64 -12.24
N LYS A 43 1.17 5.65 -10.93
CA LYS A 43 2.17 4.80 -10.26
C LYS A 43 1.59 3.50 -9.71
N LEU A 44 0.27 3.30 -9.77
CA LEU A 44 -0.37 2.05 -9.38
C LEU A 44 0.11 0.93 -10.32
N THR A 45 0.81 -0.05 -9.77
CA THR A 45 1.49 -1.08 -10.57
C THR A 45 1.20 -2.46 -10.01
N THR A 46 1.01 -3.44 -10.89
CA THR A 46 0.93 -4.86 -10.53
C THR A 46 2.33 -5.48 -10.56
N LYS A 47 2.75 -6.12 -9.47
CA LYS A 47 4.00 -6.89 -9.39
C LYS A 47 3.74 -8.27 -8.81
N HIS A 48 4.54 -9.23 -9.24
CA HIS A 48 4.53 -10.59 -8.70
C HIS A 48 5.29 -10.62 -7.38
N ALA A 49 4.66 -11.16 -6.34
CA ALA A 49 5.27 -11.39 -5.05
C ALA A 49 5.12 -12.86 -4.67
N PRO A 50 6.13 -13.47 -4.02
CA PRO A 50 6.02 -14.85 -3.58
C PRO A 50 4.93 -15.00 -2.52
N CYS A 51 4.01 -15.93 -2.76
CA CYS A 51 3.00 -16.36 -1.82
C CYS A 51 3.58 -17.35 -0.81
N LYS A 52 2.85 -17.59 0.28
CA LYS A 52 3.19 -18.57 1.33
C LYS A 52 3.37 -19.99 0.80
N ASP A 53 2.72 -20.30 -0.32
CA ASP A 53 2.72 -21.64 -0.92
C ASP A 53 3.79 -21.84 -2.01
N GLY A 54 4.64 -20.83 -2.24
CA GLY A 54 5.71 -20.88 -3.25
C GLY A 54 5.26 -20.52 -4.68
N GLU A 55 3.98 -20.24 -4.87
CA GLU A 55 3.41 -19.66 -6.09
C GLU A 55 3.61 -18.13 -6.11
N GLU A 56 3.53 -17.53 -7.30
CA GLU A 56 3.59 -16.06 -7.46
C GLU A 56 2.17 -15.46 -7.42
N ASP A 57 1.92 -14.57 -6.46
CA ASP A 57 0.70 -13.77 -6.40
C ASP A 57 0.91 -12.44 -7.12
N GLU A 58 -0.09 -12.02 -7.90
CA GLU A 58 -0.15 -10.67 -8.46
C GLU A 58 -0.71 -9.69 -7.43
N LEU A 59 0.15 -8.79 -6.95
CA LEU A 59 -0.24 -7.71 -6.05
C LEU A 59 -0.28 -6.40 -6.82
N THR A 60 -1.37 -5.66 -6.70
CA THR A 60 -1.51 -4.31 -7.28
C THR A 60 -1.45 -3.27 -6.18
N GLY A 61 -0.53 -2.31 -6.31
CA GLY A 61 -0.30 -1.28 -5.29
C GLY A 61 0.69 -0.21 -5.71
N TYR A 62 1.03 0.65 -4.76
CA TYR A 62 2.01 1.73 -4.86
C TYR A 62 3.31 1.30 -4.20
N TRP A 63 4.24 0.79 -5.01
CA TRP A 63 5.48 0.20 -4.51
C TRP A 63 6.53 1.25 -4.16
N VAL A 64 7.25 1.05 -3.06
CA VAL A 64 8.36 1.94 -2.65
C VAL A 64 9.36 2.16 -3.80
N SER A 65 9.62 1.11 -4.57
CA SER A 65 10.55 1.11 -5.71
C SER A 65 10.12 1.96 -6.91
N ASP A 66 8.87 2.42 -6.96
CA ASP A 66 8.32 3.26 -8.03
C ASP A 66 8.30 4.77 -7.66
N PHE A 67 8.67 5.09 -6.42
CA PHE A 67 8.73 6.46 -5.89
C PHE A 67 10.18 6.91 -5.71
N THR A 68 10.45 8.17 -6.00
CA THR A 68 11.67 8.86 -5.54
C THR A 68 11.51 9.27 -4.07
N LEU A 69 12.61 9.57 -3.38
CA LEU A 69 12.54 10.10 -2.01
C LEU A 69 11.70 11.39 -1.92
N GLU A 70 11.82 12.27 -2.92
CA GLU A 70 11.07 13.53 -2.93
C GLU A 70 9.56 13.30 -3.02
N GLU A 71 9.13 12.34 -3.84
CA GLU A 71 7.72 11.96 -3.93
C GLU A 71 7.24 11.30 -2.64
N ALA A 72 8.02 10.35 -2.08
CA ALA A 72 7.66 9.64 -0.85
C ALA A 72 7.52 10.58 0.36
N LYS A 73 8.33 11.64 0.46
CA LYS A 73 8.23 12.65 1.52
C LYS A 73 6.95 13.49 1.49
N ARG A 74 6.16 13.42 0.41
CA ARG A 74 4.88 14.13 0.30
C ARG A 74 3.71 13.34 0.86
N LEU A 75 3.91 12.05 1.14
CA LEU A 75 2.87 11.17 1.69
C LEU A 75 2.73 11.37 3.20
N THR A 76 1.50 11.26 3.68
CA THR A 76 1.19 11.20 5.11
C THR A 76 1.18 9.75 5.57
N VAL A 77 1.96 9.42 6.59
CA VAL A 77 1.87 8.11 7.25
C VAL A 77 0.61 8.06 8.11
N LEU A 78 -0.21 7.05 7.87
CA LEU A 78 -1.41 6.71 8.61
C LEU A 78 -1.14 5.49 9.49
N ILE A 79 -1.93 5.34 10.56
CA ILE A 79 -1.92 4.10 11.34
C ILE A 79 -2.36 2.97 10.40
N GLN A 80 -1.64 1.84 10.41
CA GLN A 80 -2.00 0.67 9.59
C GLN A 80 -3.43 0.22 9.93
N HIS A 81 -4.29 0.08 8.90
CA HIS A 81 -5.75 -0.11 9.01
C HIS A 81 -6.56 1.09 9.56
N GLY A 82 -5.94 2.25 9.79
CA GLY A 82 -6.52 3.42 10.47
C GLY A 82 -7.43 4.31 9.61
N ARG A 83 -7.61 4.03 8.32
CA ARG A 83 -8.59 4.76 7.49
C ARG A 83 -9.01 3.94 6.27
N MET A 84 -9.85 2.92 6.48
CA MET A 84 -10.64 2.34 5.39
C MET A 84 -11.84 3.26 5.12
N SER A 85 -11.67 4.35 4.36
CA SER A 85 -12.82 5.04 3.77
C SER A 85 -13.14 4.40 2.43
N PHE A 86 -14.05 3.43 2.45
CA PHE A 86 -14.62 2.85 1.24
C PHE A 86 -15.60 3.86 0.63
N THR A 87 -15.09 4.85 -0.11
CA THR A 87 -15.93 5.72 -0.95
C THR A 87 -15.88 5.23 -2.39
N GLY A 88 -16.81 4.34 -2.73
CA GLY A 88 -17.26 4.14 -4.11
C GLY A 88 -17.28 2.70 -4.64
N ALA A 89 -18.32 1.93 -4.29
CA ALA A 89 -18.92 0.95 -5.20
C ALA A 89 -20.38 0.70 -4.82
N THR A 90 -21.26 1.65 -5.11
CA THR A 90 -22.69 1.35 -5.29
C THR A 90 -22.84 0.69 -6.65
N SER A 91 -22.72 -0.64 -6.70
CA SER A 91 -23.31 -1.43 -7.78
C SER A 91 -24.19 -2.50 -7.17
N ALA A 92 -25.48 -2.35 -7.39
CA ALA A 92 -26.52 -3.29 -7.00
C ALA A 92 -26.20 -4.71 -7.46
N LEU A 93 -26.28 -5.68 -6.56
CA LEU A 93 -26.46 -7.09 -6.90
C LEU A 93 -27.09 -7.83 -5.71
N GLY A 94 -28.36 -8.18 -5.90
CA GLY A 94 -28.96 -9.47 -5.52
C GLY A 94 -28.91 -9.92 -4.07
N THR A 95 -30.08 -9.88 -3.43
CA THR A 95 -30.42 -10.79 -2.33
C THR A 95 -30.31 -12.24 -2.78
N SER A 96 -29.55 -13.08 -2.08
CA SER A 96 -29.89 -14.50 -1.92
C SER A 96 -29.23 -15.09 -0.69
N ASN A 97 -30.08 -15.49 0.25
CA ASN A 97 -29.81 -16.33 1.40
C ASN A 97 -28.85 -17.48 1.09
N LEU A 98 -27.86 -17.68 1.95
CA LEU A 98 -27.40 -19.02 2.33
C LEU A 98 -26.97 -18.98 3.81
N ASP A 99 -27.85 -19.52 4.64
CA ASP A 99 -27.48 -20.10 5.93
C ASP A 99 -26.41 -21.18 5.76
N ASN A 100 -25.69 -21.40 6.87
CA ASN A 100 -25.28 -22.70 7.42
C ASN A 100 -23.79 -23.09 7.23
N PRO A 101 -23.18 -23.86 8.15
CA PRO A 101 -23.58 -24.25 9.52
C PRO A 101 -22.78 -23.59 10.65
#